data_AF-A0A6P2ECN2-F1
#
_entry.id   AF-A0A6P2ECN2-F1
#
_cell.length_a   1.000
_cell.length_b   1.000
_cell.length_c   1.000
_cell.angle_alpha   90.00
_cell.angle_beta   90.00
_cell.angle_gamma   90.00
#
_symmetry.space_group_name_H-M   'P 1'
#
loop_
_entity.id
_entity.type
_entity.pdbx_description
1 polymer ?
#
loop_
_entity_poly.entity_id
_entity_poly.type
_entity_poly.pdbx_seq_one_letter_code
_entity_poly.pdbx_strand_id
1 'polypeptide(L)'
;MTSIFNQPPSACPAPTTMDLLDKALEQDNLRAWALRLGLSEEALRTARSRGRLSPVIAGALAEDLHLDPAQWIVIAALETERDSACKTRMVQRFRKSWPCLRDPRASKS
;
A
#
# COMPACT_ATOMS: atom_id res chain seq x y z
N MET A 1 -32.97 19.71 -0.27
CA MET A 1 -32.39 18.49 0.31
C MET A 1 -31.47 17.86 -0.71
N THR A 2 -30.22 18.29 -0.78
CA THR A 2 -29.22 17.73 -1.70
C THR A 2 -28.48 16.60 -1.00
N SER A 3 -28.55 15.41 -1.60
CA SER A 3 -27.94 14.16 -1.12
C SER A 3 -26.43 14.32 -0.94
N ILE A 4 -25.95 14.10 0.28
CA ILE A 4 -24.54 14.24 0.70
C ILE A 4 -23.68 13.06 0.21
N PHE A 5 -24.29 12.05 -0.43
CA PHE A 5 -23.62 10.78 -0.79
C PHE A 5 -22.93 10.76 -2.16
N ASN A 6 -22.88 11.87 -2.89
CA ASN A 6 -22.21 11.90 -4.20
C ASN A 6 -20.96 12.78 -4.17
N GLN A 7 -19.97 12.39 -3.38
CA GLN A 7 -18.60 12.87 -3.62
C GLN A 7 -18.07 12.12 -4.85
N PRO A 8 -17.54 12.82 -5.88
CA PRO A 8 -16.86 12.14 -6.99
C PRO A 8 -15.69 11.30 -6.41
N PRO A 9 -15.35 10.14 -6.99
CA PRO A 9 -14.17 9.41 -6.57
C PRO A 9 -12.99 10.37 -6.68
N SER A 10 -12.39 10.70 -5.53
CA SER A 10 -11.12 11.41 -5.50
C SER A 10 -10.18 10.72 -6.49
N ALA A 11 -9.63 11.47 -7.43
CA ALA A 11 -8.94 10.97 -8.63
C ALA A 11 -7.77 10.00 -8.37
N CYS A 12 -7.36 9.81 -7.11
CA CYS A 12 -6.48 8.74 -6.66
C CYS A 12 -7.15 8.02 -5.48
N PRO A 13 -7.45 6.71 -5.57
CA PRO A 13 -7.77 5.91 -4.39
C PRO A 13 -6.60 5.93 -3.41
N ALA A 14 -6.89 5.65 -2.13
CA ALA A 14 -5.84 5.49 -1.13
C ALA A 14 -4.86 4.38 -1.56
N PRO A 15 -3.54 4.62 -1.50
CA PRO A 15 -2.56 3.58 -1.80
C PRO A 15 -2.69 2.42 -0.81
N THR A 16 -2.52 1.20 -1.32
CA THR A 16 -2.49 -0.01 -0.50
C THR A 16 -1.12 -0.67 -0.52
N THR A 17 -0.81 -1.49 0.49
CA THR A 17 0.44 -2.27 0.50
C THR A 17 0.53 -3.26 -0.66
N MET A 18 -0.60 -3.67 -1.22
CA MET A 18 -0.64 -4.50 -2.41
C MET A 18 -0.26 -3.72 -3.66
N ASP A 19 -0.64 -2.45 -3.77
CA ASP A 19 -0.19 -1.58 -4.87
C ASP A 19 1.34 -1.39 -4.82
N LEU A 20 1.92 -1.30 -3.62
CA LEU A 20 3.38 -1.27 -3.44
C LEU A 20 4.03 -2.57 -3.93
N LEU A 21 3.44 -3.71 -3.57
CA LEU A 21 3.93 -5.01 -4.02
C LEU A 21 3.82 -5.15 -5.55
N ASP A 22 2.70 -4.76 -6.14
CA ASP A 22 2.51 -4.82 -7.59
C ASP A 22 3.55 -3.94 -8.30
N LYS A 23 3.82 -2.74 -7.78
CA LYS A 23 4.90 -1.87 -8.29
C LYS A 23 6.28 -2.52 -8.20
N ALA A 24 6.57 -3.26 -7.14
CA ALA A 24 7.81 -4.02 -7.04
C ALA A 24 7.85 -5.13 -8.10
N LEU A 25 6.73 -5.83 -8.28
CA LEU A 25 6.60 -6.95 -9.21
C LEU A 25 6.69 -6.52 -10.69
N GLU A 26 6.49 -5.23 -11.00
CA GLU A 26 6.79 -4.66 -12.31
C GLU A 26 8.30 -4.60 -12.61
N GLN A 27 9.15 -4.51 -11.58
CA GLN A 27 10.61 -4.39 -11.74
C GLN A 27 11.32 -5.74 -11.68
N ASP A 28 10.84 -6.64 -10.82
CA ASP A 28 11.45 -7.97 -10.65
C ASP A 28 10.43 -8.98 -10.08
N ASN A 29 10.75 -10.26 -10.16
CA ASN A 29 9.87 -11.31 -9.65
C ASN A 29 9.92 -11.42 -8.11
N LEU A 30 8.93 -12.12 -7.56
CA LEU A 30 8.73 -12.26 -6.10
C LEU A 30 9.93 -12.90 -5.39
N ARG A 31 10.64 -13.84 -6.05
CA ARG A 31 11.82 -14.50 -5.48
C ARG A 31 13.00 -13.54 -5.38
N ALA A 32 13.25 -12.72 -6.39
CA ALA A 32 14.31 -11.72 -6.38
C ALA A 32 14.07 -10.69 -5.26
N TRP A 33 12.84 -10.23 -5.09
CA TRP A 33 12.46 -9.36 -3.99
C TRP A 33 12.60 -10.00 -2.61
N ALA A 34 12.18 -11.26 -2.45
CA ALA A 34 12.38 -11.99 -1.20
C ALA A 34 13.87 -12.08 -0.82
N LEU A 35 14.75 -12.35 -1.79
CA LEU A 35 16.19 -12.38 -1.58
C LEU A 35 16.76 -11.01 -1.20
N ARG A 36 16.36 -9.94 -1.90
CA ARG A 36 16.79 -8.56 -1.59
C ARG A 36 16.40 -8.14 -0.18
N LEU A 37 15.18 -8.46 0.23
CA LEU A 37 14.64 -8.13 1.55
C LEU A 37 15.13 -9.07 2.67
N GLY A 38 15.95 -10.09 2.36
CA GLY A 38 16.42 -11.07 3.34
C GLY A 38 15.30 -11.96 3.90
N LEU A 39 14.23 -12.20 3.13
CA LEU A 39 13.06 -12.99 3.50
C LEU A 39 13.05 -14.35 2.81
N SER A 40 12.31 -15.30 3.37
CA SER A 40 11.92 -16.49 2.61
C SER A 40 10.86 -16.12 1.55
N GLU A 41 10.90 -16.79 0.40
CA GLU A 41 9.89 -16.59 -0.65
C GLU A 41 8.47 -16.86 -0.12
N GLU A 42 8.34 -17.84 0.77
CA GLU A 42 7.06 -18.20 1.40
C GLU A 42 6.51 -17.10 2.31
N ALA A 43 7.38 -16.32 2.98
CA ALA A 43 6.94 -15.18 3.79
C ALA A 43 6.27 -14.11 2.92
N LEU A 44 6.88 -13.79 1.78
CA LEU A 44 6.33 -12.80 0.84
C LEU A 44 5.08 -13.35 0.12
N ARG A 45 5.07 -14.64 -0.23
CA ARG A 45 3.90 -15.32 -0.80
C ARG A 45 2.71 -15.36 0.17
N THR A 46 2.98 -15.62 1.45
CA THR A 46 1.95 -15.61 2.51
C THR A 46 1.40 -14.19 2.74
N ALA A 47 2.24 -13.16 2.70
CA ALA A 47 1.77 -11.78 2.78
C ALA A 47 0.85 -11.43 1.60
N ARG A 48 1.27 -11.79 0.38
CA ARG A 48 0.47 -11.62 -0.84
C ARG A 48 -0.87 -12.36 -0.78
N SER A 49 -0.90 -13.61 -0.33
CA SER A 49 -2.14 -14.38 -0.23
C SER A 49 -3.10 -13.83 0.83
N ARG A 50 -2.57 -13.18 1.88
CA ARG A 50 -3.35 -12.43 2.88
C ARG A 50 -3.83 -11.07 2.37
N GLY A 51 -3.39 -10.62 1.20
CA GLY A 51 -3.76 -9.34 0.61
C GLY A 51 -3.21 -8.11 1.34
N ARG A 52 -2.13 -8.27 2.12
CA ARG A 52 -1.47 -7.17 2.82
C ARG A 52 -0.04 -7.51 3.22
N LEU A 53 0.84 -6.50 3.20
CA LEU A 53 2.19 -6.62 3.74
C LEU A 53 2.21 -6.29 5.24
N SER A 54 3.18 -6.85 5.97
CA SER A 54 3.45 -6.38 7.33
C SER A 54 4.13 -4.99 7.28
N PRO A 55 4.07 -4.19 8.35
CA PRO A 55 4.70 -2.87 8.37
C PRO A 55 6.19 -2.89 8.01
N VAL A 56 6.93 -3.88 8.52
CA VAL A 56 8.38 -4.01 8.23
C VAL A 56 8.63 -4.36 6.77
N ILE A 57 7.86 -5.28 6.19
CA ILE A 57 8.02 -5.66 4.77
C ILE A 57 7.65 -4.48 3.87
N ALA A 58 6.57 -3.74 4.19
CA ALA A 58 6.18 -2.56 3.43
C ALA A 58 7.25 -1.45 3.50
N GLY A 59 7.83 -1.20 4.67
CA GLY A 59 8.91 -0.23 4.84
C GLY A 59 10.16 -0.59 4.05
N ALA A 60 10.64 -1.82 4.18
CA ALA A 60 11.84 -2.29 3.47
C ALA A 60 11.65 -2.30 1.94
N LEU A 61 10.47 -2.74 1.48
CA LEU A 61 10.15 -2.70 0.05
C LEU A 61 10.06 -1.26 -0.49
N ALA A 62 9.51 -0.34 0.31
CA ALA A 62 9.46 1.07 -0.05
C ALA A 62 10.86 1.70 -0.13
N GLU A 63 11.76 1.36 0.79
CA GLU A 63 13.16 1.82 0.78
C GLU A 63 13.87 1.43 -0.52
N ASP A 64 13.79 0.16 -0.91
CA ASP A 64 14.38 -0.34 -2.15
C ASP A 64 13.75 0.29 -3.41
N LEU A 65 12.48 0.68 -3.34
CA LEU A 65 11.77 1.38 -4.41
C LEU A 65 12.01 2.90 -4.40
N HIS A 66 12.88 3.40 -3.52
CA HIS A 66 13.15 4.84 -3.33
C HIS A 66 11.90 5.66 -2.98
N LEU A 67 11.00 5.08 -2.17
CA LEU A 67 9.83 5.71 -1.57
C LEU A 67 10.08 5.95 -0.07
N ASP A 68 9.21 6.70 0.60
CA ASP A 68 9.31 6.95 2.06
C ASP A 68 8.94 5.69 2.87
N PRO A 69 9.89 5.04 3.57
CA PRO A 69 9.62 3.82 4.34
C PRO A 69 8.66 4.07 5.50
N ALA A 70 8.78 5.20 6.20
CA ALA A 70 7.99 5.51 7.39
C ALA A 70 6.51 5.63 7.04
N GLN A 71 6.25 6.25 5.89
CA GLN A 71 4.91 6.38 5.35
C GLN A 71 4.26 5.03 5.01
N TRP A 72 5.02 4.12 4.40
CA TRP A 72 4.54 2.79 4.04
C TRP A 72 4.33 1.87 5.24
N ILE A 73 5.15 2.03 6.28
CA ILE A 73 4.93 1.40 7.59
C ILE A 73 3.58 1.83 8.17
N VAL A 74 3.24 3.13 8.11
CA VAL A 74 1.96 3.65 8.61
C VAL A 74 0.77 3.12 7.81
N ILE A 75 0.88 3.07 6.48
CA ILE A 75 -0.18 2.50 5.62
C ILE A 75 -0.45 1.04 6.00
N ALA A 76 0.60 0.22 6.06
CA ALA A 76 0.51 -1.18 6.42
C ALA A 76 -0.08 -1.39 7.82
N ALA A 77 0.32 -0.57 8.80
CA ALA A 77 -0.24 -0.63 10.15
C ALA A 77 -1.75 -0.38 10.12
N LEU A 78 -2.19 0.70 9.46
CA LEU A 78 -3.62 1.05 9.36
C LEU A 78 -4.45 0.01 8.60
N GLU A 79 -3.89 -0.68 7.60
CA GLU A 79 -4.55 -1.79 6.89
C GLU A 79 -4.78 -3.02 7.79
N THR A 80 -3.91 -3.21 8.79
CA THR A 80 -4.03 -4.33 9.73
C THR A 80 -5.03 -4.08 10.86
N GLU A 81 -5.31 -2.81 11.14
CA GLU A 81 -6.22 -2.40 12.20
C GLU A 81 -7.68 -2.73 11.89
N ARG A 82 -8.41 -3.08 12.96
CA ARG A 82 -9.86 -3.26 12.89
C ARG A 82 -10.55 -1.93 12.66
N ASP A 83 -11.73 -1.99 12.04
CA ASP A 83 -12.52 -0.79 11.78
C ASP A 83 -12.98 -0.17 13.10
N SER A 84 -12.68 1.12 13.23
CA SER A 84 -12.96 1.93 14.41
C SER A 84 -12.94 3.41 14.05
N ALA A 85 -13.59 4.24 14.86
CA ALA A 85 -13.52 5.69 14.71
C ALA A 85 -12.06 6.21 14.79
N CYS A 86 -11.20 5.55 15.57
CA CYS A 86 -9.78 5.84 15.64
C CYS A 86 -9.07 5.57 14.31
N LYS A 87 -9.27 4.40 13.70
CA LYS A 87 -8.73 4.07 12.38
C LYS A 87 -9.20 5.06 11.33
N THR A 88 -10.50 5.36 11.27
CA THR A 88 -11.04 6.35 10.33
C THR A 88 -10.35 7.70 10.48
N ARG A 89 -10.20 8.20 11.72
CA ARG A 89 -9.52 9.47 12.00
C ARG A 89 -8.05 9.45 11.54
N MET A 90 -7.32 8.36 11.79
CA MET A 90 -5.92 8.25 11.38
C MET A 90 -5.76 8.13 9.87
N VAL A 91 -6.59 7.32 9.20
CA VAL A 91 -6.62 7.24 7.72
C VAL A 91 -6.83 8.62 7.12
N GLN A 92 -7.80 9.40 7.62
CA GLN A 92 -8.04 10.76 7.12
C GLN A 92 -6.87 11.72 7.41
N ARG A 93 -6.19 11.56 8.55
CA ARG A 93 -5.01 12.35 8.93
C ARG A 93 -3.85 12.15 7.95
N PHE A 94 -3.59 10.91 7.56
CA PHE A 94 -2.45 10.55 6.70
C PHE A 94 -2.76 10.58 5.21
N ARG A 95 -4.04 10.50 4.81
CA ARG A 95 -4.47 10.56 3.40
C ARG A 95 -3.98 11.80 2.66
N LYS A 96 -3.82 12.94 3.34
CA LYS A 96 -3.29 14.19 2.75
C LYS A 96 -1.81 14.10 2.39
N SER A 97 -1.08 13.20 3.04
CA SER A 97 0.35 12.99 2.86
C SER A 97 0.64 11.74 2.01
N TRP A 98 -0.38 10.97 1.65
CA TRP A 98 -0.22 9.73 0.89
C TRP A 98 0.32 9.95 -0.51
N PRO A 99 1.21 9.07 -1.02
CA PRO A 99 1.77 9.24 -2.33
C PRO A 99 0.63 8.96 -3.31
N CYS A 100 0.50 9.79 -4.34
CA CYS A 100 -0.30 9.41 -5.50
C CYS A 100 0.50 8.32 -6.24
N LEU A 101 0.36 7.07 -5.81
CA LEU A 101 0.78 5.93 -6.63
C LEU A 101 -0.08 5.95 -7.89
N ARG A 102 0.54 6.22 -9.03
CA ARG A 102 -0.12 6.31 -10.33
C ARG A 102 -0.89 5.01 -10.60
N ASP A 103 -2.17 5.12 -10.93
CA ASP A 103 -3.03 3.97 -11.28
C ASP A 103 -2.49 3.29 -12.55
N PRO A 104 -2.09 2.00 -12.50
CA PRO A 104 -1.68 1.24 -13.69
C PRO A 104 -2.79 1.13 -14.74
N ARG A 105 -4.07 1.30 -14.35
CA ARG A 105 -5.23 1.26 -15.27
C ARG A 105 -5.40 2.55 -16.08
N ALA A 106 -4.74 3.64 -15.71
CA ALA A 106 -4.81 4.90 -16.45
C ALA A 106 -3.96 4.94 -17.73
N SER A 107 -3.17 3.89 -18.01
CA SER A 107 -2.28 3.83 -19.18
C SER A 107 -2.78 2.91 -20.31
N LYS A 108 -4.00 2.37 -20.19
CA LYS A 108 -4.67 1.64 -21.29
C LYS A 108 -5.78 2.54 -21.85
N SER A 109 -5.43 3.40 -22.80
CA SER A 109 -6.35 4.10 -23.70
C SER A 109 -5.76 4.07 -25.11
#